data_AF-A0A401PYP6-F1
#
_entry.id   AF-A0A401PYP6-F1
#
_cell.length_a   1.000
_cell.length_b   1.000
_cell.length_c   1.000
_cell.angle_alpha   90.00
_cell.angle_beta   90.00
_cell.angle_gamma   90.00
#
_symmetry.space_group_name_H-M   'P 1'
#
loop_
_entity.id
_entity.type
_entity.pdbx_description
1 polymer ?
#
loop_
_entity_poly.entity_id
_entity_poly.type
_entity_poly.pdbx_seq_one_letter_code
_entity_poly.pdbx_strand_id
1 'polypeptide(L)'
;TSSCCGQSGSKNGCCREQTGLSPRLFEPSEFKPLDPTQEPIFPPELLLLRESPQQTLFFKGERVTWIQPTTLKELLTLKGRYPEAKLVVGNTEVGIEMKLKNMLYPVILAPAHIPQLNVSQRTENGITFGAACTLTYIGGELKKAVVELPSYRTEVFKAVLEQLRWFAGQQIRNVAVVMYPVEVAMDNEEVVMDIEEVVTDVEELVKDIEVVVMDLMEVVMESAE
;
A
#
# COMPACT_ATOMS: atom_id res chain seq x y z
N THR A 1 13.75 -44.51 17.45
CA THR A 1 13.40 -45.95 17.39
C THR A 1 11.90 -46.08 17.58
N SER A 2 11.14 -45.95 16.50
CA SER A 2 10.55 -47.07 15.73
C SER A 2 9.43 -47.80 16.48
N SER A 3 8.18 -47.56 16.06
CA SER A 3 7.19 -48.65 15.94
C SER A 3 6.04 -48.20 15.04
N CYS A 4 6.24 -48.40 13.74
CA CYS A 4 5.17 -48.44 12.75
C CYS A 4 4.61 -49.87 12.76
N CYS A 5 3.31 -50.04 13.00
CA CYS A 5 2.67 -51.36 12.98
C CYS A 5 1.92 -51.57 11.66
N GLY A 6 2.60 -52.21 10.71
CA GLY A 6 1.95 -53.04 9.72
C GLY A 6 1.98 -54.49 10.20
N GLN A 7 0.82 -55.14 10.33
CA GLN A 7 0.48 -56.42 9.67
C GLN A 7 -0.82 -57.03 10.20
N SER A 8 -1.74 -57.25 9.25
CA SER A 8 -2.54 -58.44 8.99
C SER A 8 -2.82 -59.44 10.13
N GLY A 9 -4.12 -59.68 10.36
CA GLY A 9 -4.64 -61.03 10.60
C GLY A 9 -4.77 -61.50 12.05
N SER A 10 -5.70 -60.94 12.82
CA SER A 10 -6.54 -61.73 13.74
C SER A 10 -7.79 -60.94 14.13
N LYS A 11 -8.92 -61.64 14.16
CA LYS A 11 -10.26 -61.12 14.40
C LYS A 11 -10.36 -60.55 15.81
N ASN A 12 -10.20 -59.24 15.94
CA ASN A 12 -10.88 -58.36 16.90
C ASN A 12 -10.39 -56.93 16.61
N GLY A 13 -11.17 -56.21 15.80
CA GLY A 13 -10.87 -54.86 15.37
C GLY A 13 -10.64 -53.94 16.56
N CYS A 14 -9.40 -53.50 16.73
CA CYS A 14 -9.00 -52.49 17.71
C CYS A 14 -9.39 -51.07 17.23
N CYS A 15 -10.56 -50.94 16.63
CA CYS A 15 -11.20 -49.66 16.35
C CYS A 15 -12.40 -49.56 17.29
N ARG A 16 -12.10 -49.38 18.58
CA ARG A 16 -13.10 -48.83 19.49
C ARG A 16 -13.41 -47.44 18.95
N GLU A 17 -14.68 -47.19 18.65
CA GLU A 17 -15.23 -45.83 18.47
C GLU A 17 -14.96 -45.05 19.75
N GLN A 18 -13.74 -44.56 19.91
CA GLN A 18 -13.49 -43.44 20.78
C GLN A 18 -14.02 -42.27 19.99
N THR A 19 -15.17 -41.75 20.41
CA THR A 19 -15.52 -40.34 20.32
C THR A 19 -14.44 -39.54 21.06
N GLY A 20 -13.22 -39.59 20.52
CA GLY A 20 -12.03 -38.96 21.04
C GLY A 20 -12.12 -37.50 20.71
N LEU A 21 -12.96 -36.78 21.46
CA LEU A 21 -12.72 -35.38 21.72
C LEU A 21 -11.26 -35.32 22.15
N SER A 22 -10.41 -34.72 21.30
CA SER A 22 -9.05 -34.41 21.69
C SER A 22 -9.11 -33.73 23.06
N PRO A 23 -8.25 -34.08 24.02
CA PRO A 23 -8.25 -33.39 25.30
C PRO A 23 -8.08 -31.90 25.02
N ARG A 24 -9.05 -31.08 25.46
CA ARG A 24 -8.97 -29.63 25.30
C ARG A 24 -7.69 -29.17 25.99
N LEU A 25 -6.81 -28.51 25.24
CA LEU A 25 -5.51 -28.04 25.74
C LEU A 25 -5.64 -26.86 26.72
N PHE A 26 -6.78 -26.17 26.68
CA PHE A 26 -7.14 -25.02 27.50
C PHE A 26 -8.67 -24.87 27.55
N GLU A 27 -9.17 -24.12 28.53
CA GLU A 27 -10.60 -23.83 28.69
C GLU A 27 -10.90 -22.37 28.29
N PRO A 28 -11.50 -22.12 27.10
CA PRO A 28 -11.74 -20.76 26.61
C PRO A 28 -12.64 -19.89 27.50
N SER A 29 -13.47 -20.50 28.36
CA SER A 29 -14.30 -19.74 29.30
C SER A 29 -13.50 -19.04 30.40
N GLU A 30 -12.23 -19.41 30.60
CA GLU A 30 -11.33 -18.74 31.54
C GLU A 30 -10.68 -17.47 30.93
N PHE A 31 -10.82 -17.27 29.62
CA PHE A 31 -10.27 -16.08 28.97
C PHE A 31 -11.00 -14.83 29.45
N LYS A 32 -10.22 -13.81 29.83
CA LYS A 32 -10.79 -12.50 30.16
C LYS A 32 -11.47 -11.93 28.90
N PRO A 33 -12.70 -11.43 29.00
CA PRO A 33 -13.34 -10.76 27.87
C PRO A 33 -12.52 -9.54 27.47
N LEU A 34 -12.45 -9.28 26.17
CA LEU A 34 -11.93 -8.02 25.66
C LEU A 34 -12.90 -6.91 26.06
N ASP A 35 -12.39 -5.88 26.75
CA ASP A 35 -13.12 -4.64 27.00
C ASP A 35 -12.59 -3.58 26.03
N PRO A 36 -13.31 -3.26 24.94
CA PRO A 36 -12.87 -2.28 23.95
C PRO A 36 -12.69 -0.86 24.53
N THR A 37 -13.23 -0.58 25.73
CA THR A 37 -13.10 0.72 26.40
C THR A 37 -11.78 0.89 27.13
N GLN A 38 -11.04 -0.20 27.36
CA GLN A 38 -9.76 -0.21 28.09
C GLN A 38 -8.53 -0.24 27.15
N GLU A 39 -8.74 -0.06 25.85
CA GLU A 39 -7.67 0.09 24.88
C GLU A 39 -6.89 1.40 25.12
N PRO A 40 -5.57 1.43 24.82
CA PRO A 40 -4.79 2.66 24.93
C PRO A 40 -5.41 3.81 24.13
N ILE A 41 -5.65 4.94 24.80
CA ILE A 41 -6.17 6.13 24.13
C ILE A 41 -5.14 6.69 23.14
N PHE A 42 -5.62 7.29 22.05
CA PHE A 42 -4.75 8.03 21.15
C PHE A 42 -4.18 9.27 21.88
N PRO A 43 -2.85 9.52 21.83
CA PRO A 43 -2.23 10.64 22.54
C PRO A 43 -2.87 12.00 22.18
N PRO A 44 -3.40 12.75 23.16
CA PRO A 44 -4.04 14.03 22.89
C PRO A 44 -3.11 15.05 22.23
N GLU A 45 -1.80 15.04 22.53
CA GLU A 45 -0.85 15.97 21.90
C GLU A 45 -0.78 15.81 20.39
N LEU A 46 -0.91 14.57 19.88
CA LEU A 46 -0.88 14.30 18.43
C LEU A 46 -2.14 14.80 17.72
N LEU A 47 -3.28 14.90 18.42
CA LEU A 47 -4.51 15.47 17.86
C LEU A 47 -4.36 16.97 17.63
N LEU A 48 -3.74 17.68 18.59
CA LEU A 48 -3.49 19.13 18.48
C LEU A 48 -2.50 19.46 17.36
N LEU A 49 -1.49 18.59 17.16
CA LEU A 49 -0.52 18.76 16.07
C LEU A 49 -1.16 18.61 14.68
N ARG A 50 -2.25 17.84 14.55
CA ARG A 50 -2.97 17.67 13.28
C ARG A 50 -3.59 18.98 12.78
N GLU A 51 -3.99 19.85 13.71
CA GLU A 51 -4.60 21.16 13.38
C GLU A 51 -3.56 22.25 13.13
N SER A 52 -2.29 21.98 13.43
CA SER A 52 -1.20 22.93 13.24
C SER A 52 -0.78 23.00 11.76
N PRO A 53 -0.36 24.17 11.26
CA PRO A 53 0.15 24.29 9.89
C PRO A 53 1.34 23.37 9.69
N GLN A 54 1.24 22.46 8.72
CA GLN A 54 2.34 21.57 8.39
C GLN A 54 3.45 22.32 7.67
N GLN A 55 4.67 22.15 8.14
CA GLN A 55 5.88 22.71 7.52
C GLN A 55 6.72 21.61 6.91
N THR A 56 7.45 21.94 5.84
CA THR A 56 8.43 21.02 5.27
C THR A 56 9.50 20.68 6.31
N LEU A 57 9.73 19.38 6.52
CA LEU A 57 10.72 18.89 7.50
C LEU A 57 11.99 18.45 6.79
N PHE A 58 13.14 18.75 7.41
CA PHE A 58 14.46 18.34 6.94
C PHE A 58 15.19 17.57 8.04
N PHE A 59 15.51 16.31 7.76
CA PHE A 59 16.34 15.49 8.64
C PHE A 59 17.62 15.13 7.92
N LYS A 60 18.75 15.62 8.44
CA LYS A 60 20.07 15.35 7.88
C LYS A 60 20.80 14.33 8.74
N GLY A 61 21.00 13.13 8.21
CA GLY A 61 21.88 12.12 8.78
C GLY A 61 23.31 12.24 8.22
N GLU A 62 24.14 11.24 8.55
CA GLU A 62 25.53 11.17 8.06
C GLU A 62 25.61 10.97 6.55
N ARG A 63 24.74 10.13 5.99
CA ARG A 63 24.78 9.71 4.57
C ARG A 63 23.54 10.08 3.76
N VAL A 64 22.42 10.36 4.43
CA VAL A 64 21.12 10.58 3.79
C VAL A 64 20.47 11.83 4.37
N THR A 65 19.90 12.65 3.50
CA THR A 65 19.00 13.74 3.86
C THR A 65 17.58 13.35 3.49
N TRP A 66 16.70 13.35 4.48
CA TRP A 66 15.27 13.12 4.32
C TRP A 66 14.54 14.46 4.30
N ILE A 67 13.76 14.70 3.26
CA ILE A 67 12.96 15.91 3.11
C ILE A 67 11.50 15.51 3.01
N GLN A 68 10.67 16.03 3.90
CA GLN A 68 9.23 15.76 3.91
C GLN A 68 8.47 17.02 3.51
N PRO A 69 8.19 17.22 2.19
CA PRO A 69 7.37 18.33 1.73
C PRO A 69 5.92 18.19 2.18
N THR A 70 5.22 19.32 2.31
CA THR A 70 3.80 19.34 2.70
C THR A 70 2.89 19.72 1.54
N THR A 71 3.46 20.26 0.46
CA THR A 71 2.71 20.65 -0.74
C THR A 71 3.26 20.03 -2.02
N LEU A 72 2.38 19.84 -3.01
CA LEU A 72 2.77 19.36 -4.33
C LEU A 72 3.78 20.30 -5.01
N LYS A 73 3.60 21.62 -4.86
CA LYS A 73 4.52 22.62 -5.41
C LYS A 73 5.94 22.47 -4.87
N GLU A 74 6.09 22.27 -3.56
CA GLU A 74 7.39 22.02 -2.95
C GLU A 74 7.98 20.70 -3.42
N LEU A 75 7.18 19.64 -3.50
CA LEU A 75 7.64 18.36 -4.01
C LEU A 75 8.23 18.49 -5.42
N LEU A 76 7.50 19.13 -6.34
CA LEU A 76 7.95 19.34 -7.72
C LEU A 76 9.23 20.19 -7.76
N THR A 77 9.29 21.25 -6.95
CA THR A 77 10.48 22.10 -6.84
C THR A 77 11.69 21.30 -6.33
N LEU A 78 11.50 20.47 -5.30
CA LEU A 78 12.54 19.62 -4.73
C LEU A 78 12.97 18.53 -5.71
N LYS A 79 12.04 17.94 -6.46
CA LYS A 79 12.33 16.93 -7.47
C LYS A 79 13.10 17.52 -8.66
N GLY A 80 12.79 18.75 -9.09
CA GLY A 80 13.60 19.47 -10.07
C GLY A 80 15.00 19.81 -9.56
N ARG A 81 15.14 20.14 -8.26
CA ARG A 81 16.45 20.41 -7.64
C ARG A 81 17.28 19.15 -7.41
N TYR A 82 16.64 18.02 -7.08
CA TYR A 82 17.26 16.73 -6.83
C TYR A 82 16.61 15.67 -7.73
N PRO A 83 16.93 15.63 -9.04
CA PRO A 83 16.32 14.70 -9.98
C PRO A 83 16.49 13.24 -9.58
N GLU A 84 17.65 12.88 -9.04
CA GLU A 84 17.96 11.52 -8.57
C GLU A 84 17.35 11.16 -7.21
N ALA A 85 16.67 12.09 -6.53
CA ALA A 85 16.09 11.80 -5.23
C ALA A 85 14.95 10.79 -5.36
N LYS A 86 15.02 9.71 -4.57
CA LYS A 86 13.96 8.70 -4.50
C LYS A 86 12.76 9.25 -3.73
N LEU A 87 11.57 9.03 -4.27
CA LEU A 87 10.32 9.25 -3.56
C LEU A 87 10.05 8.06 -2.65
N VAL A 88 9.77 8.31 -1.37
CA VAL A 88 9.52 7.24 -0.40
C VAL A 88 8.25 7.51 0.39
N VAL A 89 7.29 6.58 0.31
CA VAL A 89 6.09 6.55 1.16
C VAL A 89 6.15 5.34 2.09
N GLY A 90 5.84 4.14 1.58
CA GLY A 90 5.81 2.91 2.39
C GLY A 90 7.17 2.28 2.67
N ASN A 91 8.21 2.67 1.94
CA ASN A 91 9.58 2.13 2.03
C ASN A 91 9.70 0.60 1.84
N THR A 92 8.69 -0.04 1.22
CA THR A 92 8.65 -1.50 1.00
C THR A 92 9.59 -1.98 -0.10
N GLU A 93 10.07 -1.07 -0.95
CA GLU A 93 11.01 -1.35 -2.03
C GLU A 93 12.38 -0.72 -1.76
N VAL A 94 12.45 0.61 -1.61
CA VAL A 94 13.69 1.34 -1.32
C VAL A 94 14.43 0.78 -0.09
N GLY A 95 13.69 0.35 0.94
CA GLY A 95 14.28 -0.31 2.10
C GLY A 95 14.98 -1.63 1.77
N ILE A 96 14.46 -2.41 0.81
CA ILE A 96 15.08 -3.63 0.31
C ILE A 96 16.31 -3.29 -0.54
N GLU A 97 16.21 -2.30 -1.43
CA GLU A 97 17.34 -1.86 -2.26
C GLU A 97 18.53 -1.40 -1.41
N MET A 98 18.27 -0.57 -0.40
CA MET A 98 19.32 -0.07 0.48
C MET A 98 19.93 -1.18 1.34
N LYS A 99 19.11 -2.12 1.83
CA LYS A 99 19.55 -3.16 2.78
C LYS A 99 20.19 -4.36 2.09
N LEU A 100 19.64 -4.82 0.97
CA LEU A 100 20.05 -6.06 0.29
C LEU A 100 20.85 -5.80 -0.98
N LYS A 101 20.56 -4.72 -1.72
CA LYS A 101 21.28 -4.35 -2.94
C LYS A 101 22.41 -3.34 -2.68
N ASN A 102 22.59 -2.87 -1.44
CA ASN A 102 23.58 -1.87 -1.04
C ASN A 102 23.47 -0.54 -1.82
N MET A 103 22.27 -0.19 -2.26
CA MET A 103 22.02 1.09 -2.95
C MET A 103 22.05 2.25 -1.93
N LEU A 104 22.61 3.39 -2.34
CA LEU A 104 22.62 4.60 -1.52
C LEU A 104 21.85 5.72 -2.22
N TYR A 105 20.86 6.26 -1.53
CA TYR A 105 20.10 7.43 -1.97
C TYR A 105 20.41 8.61 -1.04
N PRO A 106 21.32 9.53 -1.43
CA PRO A 106 21.76 10.62 -0.56
C PRO A 106 20.66 11.62 -0.20
N VAL A 107 19.63 11.72 -1.05
CA VAL A 107 18.44 12.54 -0.83
C VAL A 107 17.20 11.67 -1.03
N ILE A 108 16.31 11.71 -0.04
CA ILE A 108 15.00 11.07 -0.09
C ILE A 108 13.93 12.16 0.07
N LEU A 109 12.92 12.12 -0.80
CA LEU A 109 11.73 12.95 -0.68
C LEU A 109 10.57 12.10 -0.18
N ALA A 110 9.88 12.56 0.85
CA ALA A 110 8.81 11.82 1.51
C ALA A 110 7.47 12.54 1.36
N PRO A 111 6.73 12.29 0.26
CA PRO A 111 5.52 13.03 -0.07
C PRO A 111 4.25 12.51 0.62
N ALA A 112 4.39 11.58 1.57
CA ALA A 112 3.28 10.87 2.21
C ALA A 112 2.23 11.80 2.84
N HIS A 113 2.60 13.00 3.26
CA HIS A 113 1.70 13.95 3.92
C HIS A 113 1.05 14.97 2.98
N ILE A 114 1.32 14.89 1.67
CA ILE A 114 0.69 15.78 0.69
C ILE A 114 -0.76 15.31 0.48
N PRO A 115 -1.78 16.14 0.80
CA PRO A 115 -3.17 15.71 0.75
C PRO A 115 -3.61 15.25 -0.65
N GLN A 116 -3.17 15.95 -1.70
CA GLN A 116 -3.53 15.65 -3.10
C GLN A 116 -3.08 14.25 -3.55
N LEU A 117 -2.07 13.66 -2.90
CA LEU A 117 -1.57 12.32 -3.23
C LEU A 117 -2.28 11.21 -2.45
N ASN A 118 -3.14 11.55 -1.48
CA ASN A 118 -3.80 10.60 -0.58
C ASN A 118 -5.33 10.54 -0.78
N VAL A 119 -5.84 11.17 -1.84
CA VAL A 119 -7.27 11.20 -2.14
C VAL A 119 -7.61 10.18 -3.22
N SER A 120 -8.85 9.68 -3.16
CA SER A 120 -9.49 8.98 -4.27
C SER A 120 -10.65 9.80 -4.81
N GLN A 121 -10.86 9.76 -6.12
CA GLN A 121 -11.98 10.45 -6.77
C GLN A 121 -12.70 9.46 -7.69
N ARG A 122 -14.03 9.44 -7.60
CA ARG A 122 -14.85 8.68 -8.55
C ARG A 122 -15.07 9.51 -9.80
N THR A 123 -14.81 8.91 -10.94
CA THR A 123 -15.04 9.49 -12.27
C THR A 123 -16.22 8.76 -12.93
N GLU A 124 -16.60 9.20 -14.13
CA GLU A 124 -17.60 8.48 -14.94
C GLU A 124 -17.09 7.10 -15.40
N ASN A 125 -15.76 6.98 -15.53
CA ASN A 125 -15.09 5.81 -16.11
C ASN A 125 -14.50 4.87 -15.05
N GLY A 126 -14.34 5.30 -13.80
CA GLY A 126 -13.50 4.60 -12.84
C GLY A 126 -13.38 5.26 -11.47
N ILE A 127 -12.33 4.86 -10.76
CA ILE A 127 -11.87 5.49 -9.53
C ILE A 127 -10.39 5.81 -9.67
N THR A 128 -10.06 7.09 -9.58
CA THR A 128 -8.68 7.56 -9.54
C THR A 128 -8.18 7.56 -8.11
N PHE A 129 -6.92 7.15 -7.93
CA PHE A 129 -6.24 7.10 -6.65
C PHE A 129 -4.95 7.90 -6.73
N GLY A 130 -4.71 8.73 -5.72
CA GLY A 130 -3.44 9.43 -5.57
C GLY A 130 -2.28 8.46 -5.32
N ALA A 131 -1.08 8.85 -5.76
CA ALA A 131 0.12 8.01 -5.73
C ALA A 131 0.58 7.57 -4.33
N ALA A 132 0.13 8.24 -3.26
CA ALA A 132 0.42 7.90 -1.88
C ALA A 132 -0.70 7.07 -1.20
N CYS A 133 -1.78 6.75 -1.91
CA CYS A 133 -2.81 5.85 -1.41
C CYS A 133 -2.25 4.44 -1.20
N THR A 134 -2.49 3.88 -0.02
CA THR A 134 -2.01 2.53 0.32
C THR A 134 -2.86 1.46 -0.35
N LEU A 135 -2.29 0.28 -0.59
CA LEU A 135 -3.03 -0.85 -1.16
C LEU A 135 -4.24 -1.26 -0.30
N THR A 136 -4.16 -1.07 1.02
CA THR A 136 -5.30 -1.29 1.92
C THR A 136 -6.40 -0.25 1.71
N TYR A 137 -6.04 1.02 1.54
CA TYR A 137 -7.00 2.08 1.24
C TYR A 137 -7.68 1.83 -0.12
N ILE A 138 -6.90 1.53 -1.16
CA ILE A 138 -7.40 1.20 -2.50
C ILE A 138 -8.38 0.02 -2.41
N GLY A 139 -7.97 -1.09 -1.79
CA GLY A 139 -8.83 -2.26 -1.61
C GLY A 139 -10.09 -1.96 -0.79
N GLY A 140 -10.03 -1.02 0.15
CA GLY A 140 -11.20 -0.54 0.91
C GLY A 140 -12.20 0.20 0.02
N GLU A 141 -11.74 1.13 -0.80
CA GLU A 141 -12.58 1.91 -1.71
C GLU A 141 -13.20 1.03 -2.82
N LEU A 142 -12.41 0.12 -3.40
CA LEU A 142 -12.92 -0.82 -4.40
C LEU A 142 -14.00 -1.75 -3.82
N LYS A 143 -13.83 -2.24 -2.57
CA LYS A 143 -14.87 -3.05 -1.91
C LYS A 143 -16.17 -2.27 -1.72
N LYS A 144 -16.11 -0.98 -1.34
CA LYS A 144 -17.29 -0.13 -1.23
C LYS A 144 -17.97 0.03 -2.60
N ALA A 145 -17.19 0.32 -3.63
CA ALA A 145 -17.71 0.50 -4.99
C ALA A 145 -18.39 -0.77 -5.54
N VAL A 146 -17.85 -1.95 -5.27
CA VAL A 146 -18.46 -3.25 -5.66
C VAL A 146 -19.82 -3.47 -5.01
N VAL A 147 -20.05 -2.96 -3.80
CA VAL A 147 -21.35 -3.06 -3.11
C VAL A 147 -22.36 -2.04 -3.66
N GLU A 148 -21.90 -0.86 -4.07
CA GLU A 148 -22.75 0.25 -4.47
C GLU A 148 -23.12 0.25 -5.97
N LEU A 149 -22.23 -0.25 -6.83
CA LEU A 149 -22.40 -0.21 -8.29
C LEU A 149 -22.94 -1.52 -8.86
N PRO A 150 -23.59 -1.49 -10.05
CA PRO A 150 -24.00 -2.69 -10.75
C PRO A 150 -22.82 -3.60 -11.10
N SER A 151 -23.04 -4.93 -11.05
CA SER A 151 -21.97 -5.93 -11.27
C SER A 151 -21.14 -5.66 -12.53
N TYR A 152 -21.77 -5.32 -13.64
CA TYR A 152 -21.11 -5.12 -14.93
C TYR A 152 -20.09 -3.97 -14.95
N ARG A 153 -20.17 -3.01 -14.01
CA ARG A 153 -19.21 -1.89 -13.86
C ARG A 153 -18.09 -2.17 -12.85
N THR A 154 -18.05 -3.38 -12.29
CA THR A 154 -17.20 -3.69 -11.12
C THR A 154 -16.35 -4.94 -11.35
N GLU A 155 -16.36 -5.52 -12.54
CA GLU A 155 -15.61 -6.74 -12.84
C GLU A 155 -14.10 -6.51 -12.68
N VAL A 156 -13.59 -5.38 -13.17
CA VAL A 156 -12.18 -4.96 -12.95
C VAL A 156 -11.89 -4.76 -11.46
N PHE A 157 -12.82 -4.14 -10.71
CA PHE A 157 -12.63 -3.93 -9.26
C PHE A 157 -12.51 -5.25 -8.51
N LYS A 158 -13.35 -6.24 -8.85
CA LYS A 158 -13.29 -7.58 -8.28
C LYS A 158 -11.97 -8.28 -8.63
N ALA A 159 -11.49 -8.13 -9.86
CA ALA A 159 -10.21 -8.69 -10.28
C ALA A 159 -9.05 -8.10 -9.46
N VAL A 160 -8.97 -6.77 -9.33
CA VAL A 160 -7.96 -6.09 -8.49
C VAL A 160 -8.07 -6.55 -7.03
N LEU A 161 -9.28 -6.68 -6.49
CA LEU A 161 -9.49 -7.15 -5.13
C LEU A 161 -9.02 -8.60 -4.91
N GLU A 162 -9.19 -9.49 -5.90
CA GLU A 162 -8.69 -10.86 -5.81
C GLU A 162 -7.16 -10.89 -5.87
N GLN A 163 -6.51 -10.03 -6.67
CA GLN A 163 -5.06 -9.92 -6.65
C GLN A 163 -4.55 -9.38 -5.30
N LEU A 164 -5.17 -8.32 -4.77
CA LEU A 164 -4.81 -7.75 -3.46
C LEU A 164 -5.01 -8.74 -2.29
N ARG A 165 -5.92 -9.70 -2.43
CA ARG A 165 -6.16 -10.75 -1.42
C ARG A 165 -4.92 -11.64 -1.22
N TRP A 166 -4.23 -11.99 -2.31
CA TRP A 166 -3.06 -12.85 -2.29
C TRP A 166 -1.74 -12.07 -2.26
N PHE A 167 -1.78 -10.76 -2.50
CA PHE A 167 -0.61 -9.90 -2.46
C PHE A 167 -0.18 -9.56 -1.02
N ALA A 168 0.95 -10.14 -0.59
CA ALA A 168 1.64 -9.87 0.66
C ALA A 168 0.77 -9.98 1.94
N GLY A 169 1.35 -9.63 3.09
CA GLY A 169 0.64 -9.53 4.37
C GLY A 169 -0.07 -8.17 4.51
N GLN A 170 -1.03 -8.09 5.45
CA GLN A 170 -1.74 -6.84 5.77
C GLN A 170 -0.76 -5.71 6.16
N GLN A 171 0.34 -6.05 6.81
CA GLN A 171 1.38 -5.14 7.25
C GLN A 171 2.03 -4.42 6.06
N ILE A 172 2.31 -5.16 4.98
CA ILE A 172 2.85 -4.59 3.74
C ILE A 172 1.79 -3.75 3.05
N ARG A 173 0.57 -4.27 2.88
CA ARG A 173 -0.51 -3.53 2.22
C ARG A 173 -0.95 -2.26 2.95
N ASN A 174 -0.71 -2.15 4.26
CA ASN A 174 -1.01 -0.95 5.04
C ASN A 174 -0.07 0.21 4.73
N VAL A 175 1.06 -0.03 4.07
CA VAL A 175 2.09 0.99 3.79
C VAL A 175 2.50 1.04 2.32
N ALA A 176 2.41 -0.07 1.58
CA ALA A 176 2.71 -0.13 0.15
C ALA A 176 1.74 0.76 -0.65
N VAL A 177 2.27 1.44 -1.66
CA VAL A 177 1.56 2.39 -2.53
C VAL A 177 1.89 2.10 -4.00
N VAL A 178 1.11 2.68 -4.93
CA VAL A 178 1.26 2.45 -6.38
C VAL A 178 2.32 3.38 -7.02
N MET A 179 2.89 4.34 -6.28
CA MET A 179 3.92 5.31 -6.70
C MET A 179 3.55 6.27 -7.85
N TYR A 180 2.59 5.94 -8.70
CA TYR A 180 1.97 6.82 -9.69
C TYR A 180 0.44 6.93 -9.43
N PRO A 181 -0.21 8.01 -9.90
CA PRO A 181 -1.66 8.11 -9.87
C PRO A 181 -2.25 7.01 -10.76
N VAL A 182 -3.21 6.24 -10.24
CA VAL A 182 -3.82 5.13 -10.99
C VAL A 182 -5.32 5.32 -11.09
N GLU A 183 -5.90 5.08 -12.27
CA GLU A 183 -7.33 4.95 -12.46
C GLU A 183 -7.68 3.46 -12.61
N VAL A 184 -8.57 2.98 -11.74
CA VAL A 184 -9.17 1.66 -11.93
C VAL A 184 -10.46 1.86 -12.68
N ALA A 185 -10.50 1.42 -13.94
CA ALA A 185 -11.67 1.58 -14.81
C ALA A 185 -12.79 0.62 -14.44
N MET A 186 -14.01 1.01 -14.77
CA MET A 186 -15.22 0.21 -14.60
C MET A 186 -15.42 -0.81 -15.73
N ASP A 187 -14.89 -0.52 -16.93
CA ASP A 187 -15.05 -1.31 -18.15
C ASP A 187 -13.75 -2.03 -18.54
N ASN A 188 -13.88 -3.15 -19.27
CA ASN A 188 -12.78 -4.06 -19.65
C ASN A 188 -11.90 -3.57 -20.81
N GLU A 189 -11.99 -2.31 -21.23
CA GLU A 189 -11.30 -1.86 -22.45
C GLU A 189 -9.80 -1.65 -22.26
N GLU A 190 -9.31 -1.22 -21.09
CA GLU A 190 -7.87 -1.14 -20.82
C GLU A 190 -7.58 -0.78 -19.35
N VAL A 191 -7.58 -1.73 -18.41
CA VAL A 191 -6.87 -1.53 -17.12
C VAL A 191 -6.29 -2.85 -16.65
N VAL A 192 -4.97 -2.97 -16.78
CA VAL A 192 -4.18 -3.85 -15.93
C VAL A 192 -3.52 -2.93 -14.91
N MET A 193 -4.03 -2.89 -13.68
CA MET A 193 -3.17 -2.50 -12.58
C MET A 193 -2.21 -3.67 -12.44
N ASP A 194 -1.11 -3.65 -13.19
CA ASP A 194 -0.12 -4.70 -13.10
C ASP A 194 0.53 -4.53 -11.73
N ILE A 195 0.12 -5.36 -10.78
CA ILE A 195 0.71 -5.36 -9.45
C ILE A 195 2.20 -5.75 -9.52
N GLU A 196 2.63 -6.36 -10.63
CA GLU A 196 4.04 -6.52 -10.97
C GLU A 196 4.72 -5.17 -11.26
N GLU A 197 4.05 -4.21 -11.90
CA GLU A 197 4.54 -2.84 -12.11
C GLU A 197 4.50 -1.94 -10.86
N VAL A 198 3.67 -2.28 -9.86
CA VAL A 198 3.71 -1.67 -8.53
C VAL A 198 5.08 -1.88 -7.84
N VAL A 199 5.94 -2.73 -8.42
CA VAL A 199 7.28 -3.08 -7.92
C VAL A 199 8.40 -2.79 -8.95
N THR A 200 8.12 -2.15 -10.10
CA THR A 200 9.16 -1.89 -11.11
C THR A 200 9.61 -0.43 -11.17
N ASP A 201 10.93 -0.29 -11.00
CA ASP A 201 11.86 0.74 -11.46
C ASP A 201 11.31 2.14 -11.79
N VAL A 202 11.79 3.10 -11.00
CA VAL A 202 11.73 4.57 -11.18
C VAL A 202 12.21 5.05 -12.57
N GLU A 203 12.80 4.20 -13.41
CA GLU A 203 13.31 4.58 -14.74
C GLU A 203 12.19 4.98 -15.73
N GLU A 204 10.95 4.55 -15.56
CA GLU A 204 9.82 5.01 -16.39
C GLU A 204 9.19 6.33 -15.90
N LEU A 205 9.11 6.52 -14.58
CA LEU A 205 8.59 7.75 -13.96
C LEU A 205 9.42 9.00 -14.29
N VAL A 206 10.73 8.84 -14.56
CA VAL A 206 11.58 9.94 -15.04
C VAL A 206 11.23 10.33 -16.48
N LYS A 207 10.91 9.37 -17.35
CA LYS A 207 10.50 9.66 -18.72
C LYS A 207 9.15 10.36 -18.76
N ASP A 208 8.19 9.92 -17.94
CA ASP A 208 6.87 10.55 -17.90
C ASP A 208 6.92 11.95 -17.27
N ILE A 209 7.79 12.17 -16.27
CA ILE A 209 8.02 13.52 -15.73
C ILE A 209 8.75 14.42 -16.74
N GLU A 210 9.74 13.92 -17.48
CA GLU A 210 10.40 14.70 -18.55
C GLU A 210 9.41 15.09 -19.64
N VAL A 211 8.54 14.17 -20.07
CA VAL A 211 7.48 14.43 -21.06
C VAL A 211 6.48 15.45 -20.53
N VAL A 212 5.97 15.28 -19.30
CA VAL A 212 5.00 16.23 -18.71
C VAL A 212 5.62 17.61 -18.47
N VAL A 213 6.89 17.68 -18.08
CA VAL A 213 7.61 18.96 -17.91
C VAL A 213 7.85 19.64 -19.26
N MET A 214 8.15 18.88 -20.31
CA MET A 214 8.29 19.42 -21.67
C MET A 214 6.96 19.95 -22.21
N ASP A 215 5.85 19.21 -22.03
CA ASP A 215 4.52 19.64 -22.46
C ASP A 215 4.05 20.89 -21.71
N LEU A 216 4.31 20.96 -20.39
CA LEU A 216 4.04 22.17 -19.59
C LEU A 216 4.87 23.37 -20.06
N MET A 217 6.10 23.14 -20.52
CA MET A 217 6.99 24.19 -20.98
C MET A 217 6.58 24.69 -22.38
N GLU A 218 6.11 23.82 -23.27
CA GLU A 218 5.51 24.21 -24.56
C GLU A 218 4.22 25.00 -24.38
N VAL A 219 3.31 24.56 -23.50
CA VAL A 219 2.05 25.29 -23.20
C VAL A 219 2.33 26.68 -22.61
N VAL A 220 3.38 26.83 -21.79
CA VAL A 220 3.81 28.13 -21.25
C VAL A 220 4.44 29.02 -22.33
N MET A 221 5.10 28.46 -23.35
CA MET A 221 5.64 29.24 -24.47
C MET A 221 4.56 29.67 -25.47
N GLU A 222 3.56 28.83 -25.76
CA GLU A 222 2.45 29.20 -26.65
C GLU A 222 1.51 30.25 -26.04
N SER A 223 1.44 30.34 -24.71
CA SER A 223 0.64 31.34 -24.00
C SER A 223 1.37 32.68 -23.78
N ALA A 224 2.60 32.81 -24.29
CA ALA A 224 3.43 34.01 -24.22
C ALA A 224 3.61 34.75 -25.56
N GLU A 225 2.98 34.26 -26.64
CA GLU A 225 2.80 34.96 -27.94
C GLU A 225 1.40 35.59 -28.06
#